data_AF-A0AAU0TUE7-F1
#
_entry.id   AF-A0AAU0TUE7-F1
#
_cell.length_a   1.000
_cell.length_b   1.000
_cell.length_c   1.000
_cell.angle_alpha   90.00
_cell.angle_beta   90.00
_cell.angle_gamma   90.00
#
_symmetry.space_group_name_H-M   'P 1'
#
loop_
_entity.id
_entity.type
_entity.pdbx_description
1 polymer ?
#
loop_
_entity_poly.entity_id
_entity_poly.type
_entity_poly.pdbx_seq_one_letter_code
_entity_poly.pdbx_strand_id
1 'polypeptide(L)'
;MIPNALDALTVFPWPGPPSHIRTGVLLLRTATPVGASRVYARDHIRQALTETLALTLNVPQSAIVVMSTPGQRPHIVISGIGEVGLSISHESTLSLAAVNLHGQVGVDVM
;
A
#
# COMPACT_ATOMS: atom_id res chain seq x y z
N MET A 1 31.31 -8.50 3.64
CA MET A 1 30.61 -7.89 2.50
C MET A 1 29.25 -7.43 3.01
N ILE A 2 29.11 -6.15 3.31
CA ILE A 2 27.86 -5.57 3.82
C ILE A 2 26.93 -5.41 2.61
N PRO A 3 25.65 -5.83 2.66
CA PRO A 3 24.75 -5.63 1.53
C PRO A 3 24.67 -4.14 1.21
N ASN A 4 24.83 -3.81 -0.07
CA ASN A 4 24.82 -2.43 -0.56
C ASN A 4 23.45 -1.80 -0.24
N ALA A 5 23.42 -0.72 0.53
CA ALA A 5 22.18 -0.06 0.99
C ALA A 5 21.39 0.65 -0.13
N LEU A 6 21.70 0.40 -1.40
CA LEU A 6 21.17 1.12 -2.55
C LEU A 6 19.81 0.62 -3.06
N ASP A 7 19.35 -0.56 -2.63
CA ASP A 7 18.09 -1.18 -3.09
C ASP A 7 17.03 -1.38 -1.99
N ALA A 8 17.25 -0.86 -0.78
CA ALA A 8 16.29 -1.00 0.30
C ALA A 8 15.07 -0.09 0.09
N LEU A 9 13.88 -0.69 -0.06
CA LEU A 9 12.61 0.05 -0.01
C LEU A 9 12.27 0.42 1.45
N THR A 10 11.75 1.63 1.64
CA THR A 10 11.34 2.13 2.96
C THR A 10 9.86 1.84 3.18
N VAL A 11 9.52 1.28 4.34
CA VAL A 11 8.12 1.08 4.78
C VAL A 11 7.68 2.29 5.60
N PHE A 12 6.73 3.07 5.08
CA PHE A 12 6.22 4.26 5.77
C PHE A 12 5.09 3.90 6.72
N PRO A 13 5.08 4.42 7.96
CA PRO A 13 3.90 4.31 8.81
C PRO A 13 2.82 5.28 8.34
N TRP A 14 1.56 4.87 8.50
CA TRP A 14 0.41 5.75 8.40
C TRP A 14 -0.45 5.63 9.67
N PRO A 15 -0.84 6.76 10.30
CA PRO A 15 -0.37 8.13 10.00
C PRO A 15 1.14 8.28 10.28
N GLY A 16 1.81 9.17 9.56
CA GLY A 16 3.26 9.31 9.62
C GLY A 16 3.84 10.39 8.70
N PRO A 17 5.17 10.42 8.53
CA PRO A 17 5.83 11.38 7.66
C PRO A 17 5.42 11.18 6.19
N PRO A 18 5.65 12.18 5.31
CA PRO A 18 5.38 12.05 3.89
C PRO A 18 6.08 10.82 3.29
N SER A 19 5.26 9.94 2.74
CA SER A 19 5.73 8.77 2.00
C SER A 19 6.20 9.16 0.60
N HIS A 20 7.07 8.36 0.01
CA HIS A 20 7.50 8.55 -1.37
C HIS A 20 7.55 7.23 -2.12
N ILE A 21 7.35 7.31 -3.44
CA ILE A 21 7.49 6.18 -4.35
C ILE A 21 8.96 6.07 -4.75
N ARG A 22 9.53 4.87 -4.61
CA ARG A 22 10.90 4.56 -4.99
C ARG A 22 10.89 3.46 -6.04
N THR A 23 11.46 3.75 -7.21
CA THR A 23 11.52 2.78 -8.32
C THR A 23 10.13 2.27 -8.72
N GLY A 24 9.11 3.13 -8.64
CA GLY A 24 7.71 2.78 -8.90
C GLY A 24 6.98 2.09 -7.76
N VAL A 25 7.66 1.79 -6.63
CA VAL A 25 7.08 1.08 -5.49
C VAL A 25 6.85 2.00 -4.29
N LEU A 26 5.68 1.88 -3.66
CA LEU A 26 5.35 2.48 -2.36
C LEU A 26 5.03 1.36 -1.36
N LEU A 27 5.61 1.44 -0.17
CA LEU A 27 5.32 0.55 0.95
C LEU A 27 4.72 1.34 2.11
N LEU A 28 3.57 0.89 2.61
CA LEU A 28 2.84 1.55 3.69
C LEU A 28 2.44 0.53 4.75
N ARG A 29 2.61 0.86 6.03
CA ARG A 29 2.09 0.08 7.15
C ARG A 29 1.10 0.85 7.97
N THR A 30 0.09 0.17 8.49
CA THR A 30 -0.82 0.71 9.52
C THR A 30 -0.76 -0.16 10.77
N ALA A 31 -0.81 0.51 11.92
CA ALA A 31 -1.06 -0.17 13.18
C ALA A 31 -2.56 -0.52 13.25
N THR A 32 -2.86 -1.75 13.62
CA THR A 32 -4.21 -2.26 13.78
C THR A 32 -4.43 -2.56 15.27
N PRO A 33 -5.55 -2.13 15.89
CA PRO A 33 -5.83 -2.43 17.28
C PRO A 33 -5.82 -3.93 17.58
N VAL A 34 -5.38 -4.31 18.77
CA VAL A 34 -5.45 -5.71 19.23
C VAL A 34 -6.91 -6.16 19.21
N GLY A 35 -7.17 -7.32 18.59
CA GLY A 35 -8.52 -7.89 18.47
C GLY A 35 -9.39 -7.23 17.40
N ALA A 36 -8.85 -6.33 16.57
CA ALA A 36 -9.59 -5.78 15.44
C ALA A 36 -9.98 -6.88 14.44
N SER A 37 -11.13 -6.69 13.79
CA SER A 37 -11.58 -7.62 12.76
C SER A 37 -10.72 -7.50 11.50
N ARG A 38 -10.67 -8.59 10.72
CA ARG A 38 -10.02 -8.58 9.40
C ARG A 38 -10.65 -7.57 8.44
N VAL A 39 -11.94 -7.29 8.59
CA VAL A 39 -12.64 -6.27 7.79
C VAL A 39 -12.10 -4.89 8.14
N TYR A 40 -12.02 -4.57 9.44
CA TYR A 40 -11.43 -3.32 9.91
C TYR A 40 -9.99 -3.13 9.40
N ALA A 41 -9.14 -4.15 9.56
CA ALA A 41 -7.74 -4.08 9.12
C ALA A 41 -7.62 -3.76 7.61
N ARG A 42 -8.46 -4.40 6.79
CA ARG A 42 -8.50 -4.19 5.33
C ARG A 42 -9.02 -2.80 4.96
N ASP A 43 -10.09 -2.34 5.58
CA ASP A 43 -10.64 -1.02 5.27
C ASP A 43 -9.68 0.08 5.72
N HIS A 44 -9.04 -0.10 6.89
CA HIS A 44 -8.07 0.82 7.44
C HIS A 44 -6.82 0.97 6.55
N ILE A 45 -6.20 -0.15 6.11
CA ILE A 45 -5.03 -0.08 5.22
C ILE A 45 -5.40 0.47 3.84
N ARG A 46 -6.60 0.20 3.32
CA ARG A 46 -7.06 0.75 2.04
C ARG A 46 -7.28 2.25 2.10
N GLN A 47 -7.91 2.74 3.17
CA GLN A 47 -8.05 4.18 3.40
C GLN A 47 -6.66 4.85 3.46
N ALA A 48 -5.78 4.32 4.31
CA ALA A 48 -4.41 4.81 4.45
C ALA A 48 -3.67 4.87 3.11
N LEU A 49 -3.86 3.85 2.27
CA LEU A 49 -3.26 3.76 0.95
C LEU A 49 -3.81 4.81 -0.01
N THR A 50 -5.13 4.98 -0.09
CA THR A 50 -5.76 5.99 -0.94
C THR A 50 -5.32 7.39 -0.57
N GLU A 51 -5.28 7.72 0.73
CA GLU A 51 -4.81 9.02 1.20
C GLU A 51 -3.34 9.25 0.88
N THR A 52 -2.49 8.24 1.14
CA THR A 52 -1.06 8.35 0.88
C THR A 52 -0.76 8.46 -0.61
N LEU A 53 -1.43 7.70 -1.46
CA LEU A 53 -1.25 7.77 -2.92
C LEU A 53 -1.70 9.12 -3.47
N ALA A 54 -2.82 9.66 -2.99
CA ALA A 54 -3.30 10.98 -3.40
C ALA A 54 -2.25 12.06 -3.14
N LEU A 55 -1.66 12.05 -1.94
CA LEU A 55 -0.59 12.97 -1.57
C LEU A 55 0.69 12.73 -2.36
N THR A 56 1.12 11.47 -2.50
CA THR A 56 2.41 11.14 -3.14
C THR A 56 2.41 11.39 -4.64
N LEU A 57 1.27 11.17 -5.30
CA LEU A 57 1.09 11.39 -6.75
C LEU A 57 0.55 12.79 -7.07
N ASN A 58 0.23 13.59 -6.05
CA ASN A 58 -0.40 14.90 -6.19
C ASN A 58 -1.69 14.85 -7.05
N VAL A 59 -2.56 13.89 -6.75
CA VAL A 59 -3.87 13.69 -7.39
C VAL A 59 -4.98 13.72 -6.35
N PRO A 60 -6.22 14.09 -6.71
CA PRO A 60 -7.34 14.00 -5.76
C PRO A 60 -7.60 12.54 -5.39
N GLN A 61 -8.06 12.27 -4.17
CA GLN A 61 -8.43 10.90 -3.73
C GLN A 61 -9.49 10.26 -4.63
N SER A 62 -10.40 11.04 -5.21
CA SER A 62 -11.41 10.57 -6.15
C SER A 62 -10.84 10.01 -7.46
N ALA A 63 -9.56 10.28 -7.76
CA ALA A 63 -8.86 9.70 -8.90
C ALA A 63 -8.35 8.27 -8.63
N ILE A 64 -8.41 7.80 -7.38
CA ILE A 64 -7.86 6.52 -6.93
C ILE A 64 -9.00 5.61 -6.50
N VAL A 65 -9.11 4.45 -7.15
CA VAL A 65 -10.12 3.44 -6.82
C VAL A 65 -9.42 2.13 -6.48
N VAL A 66 -9.62 1.64 -5.26
CA VAL A 66 -9.11 0.34 -4.83
C VAL A 66 -10.13 -0.74 -5.19
N MET A 67 -9.77 -1.59 -6.15
CA MET A 67 -10.62 -2.67 -6.64
C MET A 67 -10.34 -3.96 -5.88
N SER A 68 -11.39 -4.59 -5.38
CA SER A 68 -11.30 -5.84 -4.62
C SER A 68 -12.49 -6.74 -4.93
N THR A 69 -12.50 -7.34 -6.12
CA THR A 69 -13.53 -8.31 -6.53
C THR A 69 -13.18 -9.71 -5.99
N PRO A 70 -14.12 -10.46 -5.41
CA PRO A 70 -13.90 -11.85 -5.02
C PRO A 70 -13.37 -12.68 -6.20
N GLY A 71 -12.33 -13.48 -5.95
CA GLY A 71 -11.68 -14.31 -6.99
C GLY A 71 -10.72 -13.56 -7.91
N GLN A 72 -10.63 -12.23 -7.80
CA GLN A 72 -9.64 -11.43 -8.52
C GLN A 72 -8.56 -10.93 -7.58
N ARG A 73 -7.38 -10.68 -8.14
CA ARG A 73 -6.30 -10.03 -7.39
C ARG A 73 -6.68 -8.58 -7.13
N PRO A 74 -6.48 -8.07 -5.90
CA PRO A 74 -6.70 -6.66 -5.62
C PRO A 74 -5.74 -5.82 -6.47
N HIS A 75 -6.24 -4.72 -7.01
CA HIS A 75 -5.48 -3.75 -7.79
C HIS A 75 -6.04 -2.35 -7.54
N ILE A 76 -5.30 -1.34 -7.98
CA ILE A 76 -5.74 0.05 -7.88
C ILE A 76 -5.85 0.60 -9.29
N VAL A 77 -6.93 1.31 -9.57
CA VAL A 77 -7.07 2.10 -10.79
C VAL A 77 -6.84 3.55 -10.42
N ILE A 78 -5.85 4.18 -11.08
CA ILE A 78 -5.51 5.59 -10.89
C ILE A 78 -5.78 6.33 -12.20
N SER A 79 -6.64 7.35 -12.15
CA SER A 79 -6.96 8.16 -13.33
C SER A 79 -5.70 8.80 -13.92
N GLY A 80 -5.47 8.60 -15.22
CA GLY A 80 -4.28 9.09 -15.92
C GLY A 80 -3.05 8.17 -15.88
N ILE A 81 -3.05 7.13 -15.02
CA ILE A 81 -1.97 6.12 -14.96
C ILE A 81 -2.48 4.76 -15.46
N GLY A 82 -3.68 4.36 -15.03
CA GLY A 82 -4.27 3.05 -15.33
C GLY A 82 -4.25 2.11 -14.13
N GLU A 83 -4.26 0.80 -14.39
CA GLU A 83 -4.21 -0.24 -13.37
C GLU A 83 -2.77 -0.40 -12.83
N VAL A 84 -2.64 -0.40 -11.51
CA VAL A 84 -1.36 -0.61 -10.80
C VAL A 84 -1.46 -1.76 -9.81
N GLY A 85 -0.34 -2.45 -9.58
CA GLY A 85 -0.31 -3.61 -8.71
C GLY A 85 -0.49 -3.25 -7.25
N LEU A 86 -1.23 -4.10 -6.53
CA LEU A 86 -1.47 -3.99 -5.09
C LEU A 86 -1.26 -5.35 -4.43
N SER A 87 -0.54 -5.36 -3.32
CA SER A 87 -0.46 -6.49 -2.41
C SER A 87 -0.65 -6.01 -0.98
N ILE A 88 -1.43 -6.75 -0.20
CA ILE A 88 -1.71 -6.44 1.20
C ILE A 88 -1.49 -7.72 1.99
N SER A 89 -0.67 -7.65 3.05
CA SER A 89 -0.51 -8.71 4.04
C SER A 89 -0.79 -8.17 5.44
N HIS A 90 -1.21 -9.05 6.34
CA HIS A 90 -1.67 -8.71 7.68
C HIS A 90 -1.07 -9.68 8.68
N GLU A 91 -0.54 -9.15 9.79
CA GLU A 91 -0.07 -9.94 10.92
C GLU A 91 -0.47 -9.26 12.23
N SER A 92 -1.29 -9.95 13.03
CA SER A 92 -1.80 -9.50 14.34
C SER A 92 -2.23 -8.01 14.40
N THR A 93 -1.32 -7.11 14.79
CA THR A 93 -1.53 -5.67 15.00
C THR A 93 -0.95 -4.79 13.89
N LEU A 94 -0.60 -5.40 12.76
CA LEU A 94 0.06 -4.75 11.63
C LEU A 94 -0.66 -5.12 10.33
N SER A 95 -0.89 -4.12 9.51
CA SER A 95 -1.20 -4.31 8.08
C SER A 95 -0.09 -3.67 7.25
N LEU A 96 0.36 -4.38 6.21
CA LEU A 96 1.37 -3.91 5.27
C LEU A 96 0.76 -3.93 3.86
N ALA A 97 0.88 -2.81 3.14
CA ALA A 97 0.50 -2.68 1.76
C ALA A 97 1.70 -2.29 0.88
N ALA A 98 1.74 -2.87 -0.30
CA ALA A 98 2.68 -2.55 -1.35
C ALA A 98 1.92 -2.16 -2.62
N VAL A 99 2.32 -1.06 -3.23
CA VAL A 99 1.82 -0.61 -4.54
C VAL A 99 2.98 -0.50 -5.49
N ASN A 100 2.81 -1.02 -6.71
CA ASN A 100 3.79 -0.88 -7.79
C ASN A 100 3.11 -0.27 -9.02
N LEU A 101 3.55 0.93 -9.41
CA LEU A 101 3.03 1.66 -10.56
C LEU A 101 3.34 0.99 -11.91
N HIS A 102 4.27 0.02 -11.93
CA HIS A 102 4.79 -0.58 -13.16
C HIS A 102 4.44 -2.07 -13.31
N GLY A 103 3.59 -2.61 -12.44
CA GLY A 103 3.09 -3.98 -12.59
C GLY A 103 2.88 -4.69 -11.27
N GLN A 104 3.06 -6.01 -11.29
CA GLN A 104 2.77 -6.88 -10.15
C GLN A 104 3.71 -6.60 -8.97
N VAL A 105 3.20 -6.81 -7.76
CA VAL A 105 3.94 -6.73 -6.51
C VAL A 105 3.39 -7.78 -5.54
N GLY A 106 4.27 -8.32 -4.70
CA GLY A 106 3.92 -9.23 -3.63
C GLY A 106 4.62 -8.78 -2.35
N VAL A 107 3.89 -8.75 -1.25
CA VAL A 107 4.43 -8.46 0.07
C VAL A 107 3.86 -9.45 1.07
N ASP A 108 4.66 -9.81 2.06
CA ASP A 108 4.22 -10.65 3.15
C ASP A 108 4.78 -10.16 4.49
N VAL A 109 4.00 -10.34 5.54
CA VAL A 109 4.40 -10.17 6.93
C VAL A 109 4.10 -11.47 7.67
N MET A 110 5.04 -11.91 8.51
CA MET A 110 4.96 -13.12 9.32
C MET A 110 5.30 -12.80 10.76
#